data_AF-A0AAN7SSN6-F1
#
_entry.id   AF-A0AAN7SSN6-F1
#
_cell.length_a   1.000
_cell.length_b   1.000
_cell.length_c   1.000
_cell.angle_alpha   90.00
_cell.angle_beta   90.00
_cell.angle_gamma   90.00
#
_symmetry.space_group_name_H-M   'P 1'
#
loop_
_entity.id
_entity.type
_entity.pdbx_description
1 polymer ?
#
loop_
_entity_poly.entity_id
_entity_poly.type
_entity_poly.pdbx_seq_one_letter_code
_entity_poly.pdbx_strand_id
1 'polypeptide(L)'
;MKSTIILINKRILRKVFVTLESGVFLPNIKRGGEEELKLFDDWVKYLKSFCRISIIGYYVTIIFALITWSIEKSSKYPFGDFPEIVNFETTLILQIFIYVILATAYVIIEVTYFTILGHIQCHLVNLQNYLKNITKRIKNSHSDVLKDLNTFHWDILTPRIKIAVDYHVAIYQVSKDIDKTYRFCHLVGFVTITIIFCVLMYDLSFKKLFGNVFLLEILYISVLLALLCFNCYCGNETLNKSLEVALACTEINFLNTDIRFQKALILIIQRSQKPICFKVGNFVLLTSGTAVSVSNKNSQKQ
;
A
#
# COMPACT_ATOMS: atom_id res chain seq x y z
N MET A 1 2.03 18.07 -9.44
CA MET A 1 3.35 17.56 -9.01
C MET A 1 3.39 16.02 -8.94
N LYS A 2 2.47 15.32 -8.27
CA LYS A 2 2.47 13.83 -8.26
C LYS A 2 2.43 13.21 -9.66
N SER A 3 1.57 13.73 -10.55
CA SER A 3 1.46 13.24 -11.93
C SER A 3 2.76 13.36 -12.73
N THR A 4 3.51 14.46 -12.55
CA THR A 4 4.79 14.65 -13.25
C THR A 4 5.85 13.68 -12.72
N ILE A 5 5.90 13.45 -11.41
CA ILE A 5 6.82 12.48 -10.79
C ILE A 5 6.58 11.06 -11.34
N ILE A 6 5.32 10.65 -11.47
CA ILE A 6 4.98 9.34 -12.01
C ILE A 6 5.28 9.24 -13.51
N LEU A 7 5.04 10.31 -14.28
CA LEU A 7 5.42 10.34 -15.69
C LEU A 7 6.94 10.19 -15.89
N ILE A 8 7.75 10.79 -15.02
CA ILE A 8 9.21 10.63 -15.01
C ILE A 8 9.59 9.16 -14.74
N ASN A 9 8.93 8.52 -13.76
CA ASN A 9 9.22 7.14 -13.34
C ASN A 9 8.41 6.06 -14.09
N LYS A 10 7.68 6.41 -15.16
CA LYS A 10 6.75 5.51 -15.86
C LYS A 10 7.37 4.20 -16.34
N ARG A 11 8.66 4.21 -16.67
CA ARG A 11 9.40 3.01 -17.12
C ARG A 11 9.53 1.97 -16.00
N ILE A 12 9.80 2.42 -14.77
CA ILE A 12 9.89 1.55 -13.59
C ILE A 12 8.51 0.98 -13.29
N LEU A 13 7.49 1.83 -13.31
CA LEU A 13 6.12 1.39 -13.05
C LEU A 13 5.62 0.36 -14.08
N ARG A 14 5.90 0.57 -15.37
CA ARG A 14 5.61 -0.43 -16.42
C ARG A 14 6.33 -1.76 -16.15
N LYS A 15 7.61 -1.72 -15.77
CA LYS A 15 8.36 -2.93 -15.42
C LYS A 15 7.71 -3.65 -14.23
N VAL A 16 7.28 -2.93 -13.20
CA VAL A 16 6.59 -3.54 -12.05
C VAL A 16 5.30 -4.22 -12.48
N PHE A 17 4.45 -3.56 -13.29
CA PHE A 17 3.22 -4.18 -13.78
C PHE A 17 3.48 -5.44 -14.59
N VAL A 18 4.40 -5.39 -15.56
CA VAL A 18 4.79 -6.56 -16.34
C VAL A 18 5.32 -7.68 -15.45
N THR A 19 6.08 -7.33 -14.40
CA THR A 19 6.61 -8.31 -13.44
C THR A 19 5.49 -8.94 -12.61
N LEU A 20 4.50 -8.16 -12.15
CA LEU A 20 3.36 -8.67 -11.39
C LEU A 20 2.41 -9.54 -12.22
N GLU A 21 2.29 -9.24 -13.52
CA GLU A 21 1.44 -9.99 -14.47
C GLU A 21 2.13 -11.25 -15.03
N SER A 22 3.40 -11.50 -14.70
CA SER A 22 4.17 -12.60 -15.29
C SER A 22 5.03 -13.36 -14.29
N GLY A 23 5.49 -14.54 -14.72
CA GLY A 23 6.49 -15.32 -14.00
C GLY A 23 6.04 -15.78 -12.61
N VAL A 24 6.84 -15.45 -11.59
CA VAL A 24 6.72 -16.00 -10.24
C VAL A 24 5.47 -15.49 -9.48
N PHE A 25 4.85 -14.42 -9.96
CA PHE A 25 3.67 -13.81 -9.32
C PHE A 25 2.34 -14.42 -9.77
N LEU A 26 2.32 -15.20 -10.86
CA LEU A 26 1.12 -15.92 -11.26
C LEU A 26 0.75 -16.97 -10.20
N PRO A 27 -0.56 -17.15 -9.92
CA PRO A 27 -1.00 -18.16 -8.98
C PRO A 27 -0.59 -19.55 -9.47
N ASN A 28 0.03 -20.33 -8.59
CA ASN A 28 0.60 -21.62 -8.95
C ASN A 28 0.13 -22.74 -8.01
N ILE A 29 -0.75 -23.61 -8.52
CA ILE A 29 -1.29 -24.77 -7.79
C ILE A 29 -0.17 -25.69 -7.29
N LYS A 30 0.93 -25.85 -8.04
CA LYS A 30 2.06 -26.70 -7.61
C LYS A 30 2.85 -26.09 -6.45
N ARG A 31 2.80 -24.76 -6.29
CA ARG A 31 3.46 -24.03 -5.19
C ARG A 31 2.59 -24.06 -3.94
N GLY A 32 1.46 -23.38 -3.96
CA GLY A 32 0.61 -23.16 -2.78
C GLY A 32 -0.74 -23.89 -2.81
N GLY A 33 -1.03 -24.70 -3.82
CA GLY A 33 -2.26 -25.50 -3.89
C GLY A 33 -3.53 -24.64 -4.02
N GLU A 34 -4.68 -25.20 -3.63
CA GLU A 34 -5.95 -24.47 -3.64
C GLU A 34 -5.98 -23.29 -2.66
N GLU A 35 -5.21 -23.36 -1.57
CA GLU A 35 -5.11 -22.28 -0.58
C GLU A 35 -4.56 -20.99 -1.20
N GLU A 36 -3.55 -21.10 -2.08
CA GLU A 36 -2.97 -19.94 -2.79
C GLU A 36 -3.97 -19.30 -3.75
N LEU A 37 -4.79 -20.12 -4.44
CA LEU A 37 -5.84 -19.63 -5.33
C LEU A 37 -6.94 -18.90 -4.56
N LYS A 38 -7.46 -19.51 -3.50
CA LYS A 38 -8.50 -18.90 -2.64
C LYS A 38 -8.01 -17.57 -2.06
N LEU A 39 -6.79 -17.55 -1.53
CA LEU A 39 -6.19 -16.34 -0.98
C LEU A 39 -6.06 -15.26 -2.07
N PHE A 40 -5.55 -15.61 -3.25
CA PHE A 40 -5.43 -14.66 -4.36
C PHE A 40 -6.79 -14.09 -4.78
N ASP A 41 -7.81 -14.93 -4.94
CA ASP A 41 -9.16 -14.50 -5.33
C ASP A 41 -9.80 -13.57 -4.30
N ASP A 42 -9.67 -13.88 -3.02
CA ASP A 42 -10.22 -13.05 -1.95
C ASP A 42 -9.50 -11.71 -1.85
N TRP A 43 -8.18 -11.68 -2.05
CA TRP A 43 -7.41 -10.43 -2.16
C TRP A 43 -7.82 -9.61 -3.37
N VAL A 44 -8.05 -10.23 -4.54
CA VAL A 44 -8.51 -9.52 -5.73
C VAL A 44 -9.90 -8.92 -5.51
N LYS A 45 -10.82 -9.63 -4.85
CA LYS A 45 -12.14 -9.10 -4.47
C LYS A 45 -12.00 -7.91 -3.52
N TYR A 46 -11.17 -8.03 -2.50
CA TYR A 46 -10.90 -6.95 -1.54
C TYR A 46 -10.34 -5.72 -2.23
N LEU A 47 -9.32 -5.87 -3.09
CA LEU A 47 -8.70 -4.76 -3.83
C LEU A 47 -9.67 -4.10 -4.80
N LYS A 48 -10.51 -4.87 -5.51
CA LYS A 48 -11.55 -4.32 -6.39
C LYS A 48 -12.59 -3.52 -5.59
N SER A 49 -13.02 -4.03 -4.43
CA SER A 49 -13.94 -3.33 -3.54
C SER A 49 -13.34 -2.02 -3.03
N PHE A 50 -12.09 -2.08 -2.55
CA PHE A 50 -11.33 -0.91 -2.11
C PHE A 50 -11.24 0.14 -3.21
N CYS A 51 -10.84 -0.22 -4.44
CA CYS A 51 -10.76 0.71 -5.56
C CYS A 51 -12.10 1.42 -5.82
N ARG A 52 -13.21 0.67 -5.82
CA ARG A 52 -14.55 1.24 -6.05
C ARG A 52 -14.92 2.23 -4.94
N ILE A 53 -14.73 1.86 -3.68
CA ILE A 53 -15.04 2.71 -2.53
C ILE A 53 -14.20 3.99 -2.55
N SER A 54 -12.89 3.88 -2.81
CA SER A 54 -11.99 5.04 -2.88
C SER A 54 -12.37 6.01 -4.00
N ILE A 55 -12.70 5.49 -5.19
CA ILE A 55 -13.09 6.32 -6.34
C ILE A 55 -14.42 7.03 -6.04
N ILE A 56 -15.44 6.29 -5.57
CA ILE A 56 -16.75 6.84 -5.23
C ILE A 56 -16.62 7.89 -4.13
N GLY A 57 -15.91 7.58 -3.05
CA GLY A 57 -15.70 8.50 -1.93
C GLY A 57 -15.07 9.80 -2.38
N TYR A 58 -14.09 9.76 -3.29
CA TYR A 58 -13.46 10.96 -3.80
C TYR A 58 -14.42 11.81 -4.64
N TYR A 59 -15.20 11.23 -5.55
CA TYR A 59 -16.19 12.00 -6.32
C TYR A 59 -17.30 12.58 -5.43
N VAL A 60 -17.70 11.87 -4.37
CA VAL A 60 -18.64 12.40 -3.37
C VAL A 60 -18.06 13.64 -2.69
N THR A 61 -16.77 13.67 -2.35
CA THR A 61 -16.15 14.88 -1.77
C THR A 61 -16.14 16.08 -2.73
N ILE A 62 -16.00 15.86 -4.03
CA ILE A 62 -16.06 16.93 -5.04
C ILE A 62 -17.47 17.49 -5.14
N ILE A 63 -18.48 16.61 -5.23
CA ILE A 63 -19.88 17.01 -5.26
C ILE A 63 -20.24 17.78 -4.00
N PHE A 64 -19.80 17.28 -2.85
CA PHE A 64 -20.01 17.92 -1.57
C PHE A 64 -19.41 19.34 -1.54
N ALA A 65 -18.17 19.50 -2.00
CA ALA A 65 -17.50 20.81 -2.08
C ALA A 65 -18.28 21.82 -2.96
N LEU A 66 -18.80 21.36 -4.11
CA LEU A 66 -19.61 22.20 -5.00
C LEU A 66 -20.94 22.61 -4.36
N ILE A 67 -21.58 21.71 -3.61
CA ILE A 67 -22.82 22.01 -2.87
C ILE A 67 -22.55 23.06 -1.80
N THR A 68 -21.50 22.91 -0.99
CA THR A 68 -21.14 23.91 0.04
C THR A 68 -20.86 25.28 -0.57
N TRP A 69 -20.12 25.33 -1.69
CA TRP A 69 -19.88 26.58 -2.41
C TRP A 69 -21.18 27.23 -2.90
N SER A 70 -22.10 26.44 -3.44
CA SER A 70 -23.40 26.93 -3.92
C SER A 70 -24.27 27.48 -2.77
N ILE A 71 -24.16 26.90 -1.57
CA ILE A 71 -24.93 27.34 -0.38
C ILE A 71 -24.35 28.62 0.19
N GLU A 72 -23.02 28.75 0.24
CA GLU A 72 -22.35 29.96 0.76
C GLU A 72 -22.59 31.20 -0.10
N LYS A 73 -23.21 31.08 -1.29
CA LYS A 73 -23.47 32.17 -2.24
C LYS A 73 -22.23 33.07 -2.42
N SER A 74 -21.06 32.44 -2.46
CA SER A 74 -19.80 33.15 -2.63
C SER A 74 -19.81 33.86 -3.99
N SER A 75 -19.49 35.15 -4.01
CA SER A 75 -19.24 35.89 -5.25
C SER A 75 -17.95 35.45 -5.95
N LYS A 76 -17.12 34.65 -5.27
CA LYS A 76 -15.88 34.07 -5.78
C LYS A 76 -16.11 32.66 -6.27
N TYR A 77 -15.33 32.29 -7.28
CA TYR A 77 -15.31 30.95 -7.84
C TYR A 77 -14.88 29.88 -6.82
N PRO A 78 -15.31 28.62 -6.98
CA PRO A 78 -15.08 27.54 -6.00
C PRO A 78 -13.60 27.15 -5.87
N PHE A 79 -12.79 27.36 -6.92
CA PHE A 79 -11.40 26.90 -6.98
C PHE A 79 -10.40 28.04 -7.22
N GLY A 80 -10.77 29.26 -6.85
CA GLY A 80 -9.95 30.47 -6.97
C GLY A 80 -10.29 31.37 -8.16
N ASP A 81 -9.71 32.56 -8.19
CA ASP A 81 -10.04 33.59 -9.18
C ASP A 81 -9.34 33.34 -10.52
N PHE A 82 -10.07 33.53 -11.61
CA PHE A 82 -9.57 33.40 -12.99
C PHE A 82 -9.46 34.80 -13.62
N PRO A 83 -8.56 35.03 -14.59
CA PRO A 83 -8.49 36.31 -15.29
C PRO A 83 -9.85 36.71 -15.90
N GLU A 84 -10.24 37.98 -15.73
CA GLU A 84 -11.55 38.57 -16.10
C GLU A 84 -11.84 38.59 -17.62
N ILE A 85 -11.07 37.85 -18.42
CA ILE A 85 -11.11 37.89 -19.89
C ILE A 85 -12.34 37.16 -20.44
N VAL A 86 -13.00 36.30 -19.64
CA VAL A 86 -14.07 35.40 -20.08
C VAL A 86 -15.31 35.51 -19.20
N ASN A 87 -16.50 35.31 -19.79
CA ASN A 87 -17.78 35.26 -19.07
C ASN A 87 -17.75 34.33 -17.85
N PHE A 88 -18.50 34.70 -16.81
CA PHE A 88 -18.53 33.98 -15.53
C PHE A 88 -18.93 32.51 -15.68
N GLU A 89 -19.99 32.23 -16.44
CA GLU A 89 -20.50 30.86 -16.64
C GLU A 89 -19.48 29.96 -17.34
N THR A 90 -18.82 30.49 -18.37
CA THR A 90 -17.79 29.74 -19.11
C THR A 90 -16.58 29.44 -18.23
N THR A 91 -16.17 30.41 -17.42
CA THR A 91 -15.06 30.24 -16.46
C THR A 91 -15.41 29.18 -15.40
N LEU A 92 -16.63 29.19 -14.88
CA LEU A 92 -17.10 28.19 -13.91
C LEU A 92 -17.06 26.77 -14.48
N ILE A 93 -17.60 26.58 -15.71
CA ILE A 93 -17.59 25.27 -16.39
C ILE A 93 -16.15 24.78 -16.60
N LEU A 94 -15.28 25.68 -17.08
CA LEU A 94 -13.87 25.36 -17.31
C LEU A 94 -13.16 24.95 -16.01
N GLN A 95 -13.40 25.67 -14.91
CA GLN A 95 -12.81 25.35 -13.62
C GLN A 95 -13.25 24.00 -13.08
N ILE A 96 -14.55 23.70 -13.12
CA ILE A 96 -15.08 22.40 -12.68
C ILE A 96 -14.44 21.29 -13.52
N PHE A 97 -14.38 21.47 -14.85
CA PHE A 97 -13.78 20.49 -15.75
C PHE A 97 -12.30 20.22 -15.45
N ILE A 98 -11.50 21.28 -15.30
CA ILE A 98 -10.07 21.16 -14.97
C ILE A 98 -9.89 20.48 -13.60
N TYR A 99 -10.69 20.89 -12.60
CA TYR A 99 -10.57 20.33 -11.26
C TYR A 99 -10.92 18.84 -11.25
N VAL A 100 -11.99 18.42 -11.94
CA VAL A 100 -12.36 17.01 -12.10
C VAL A 100 -11.22 16.21 -12.73
N ILE A 101 -10.55 16.73 -13.78
CA ILE A 101 -9.42 16.04 -14.40
C ILE A 101 -8.25 15.86 -13.41
N LEU A 102 -7.88 16.94 -12.70
CA LEU A 102 -6.78 16.91 -11.72
C LEU A 102 -7.09 15.97 -10.55
N ALA A 103 -8.32 16.00 -10.07
CA ALA A 103 -8.88 15.12 -9.06
C ALA A 103 -8.78 13.65 -9.49
N THR A 104 -9.29 13.31 -10.67
CA THR A 104 -9.24 11.95 -11.20
C THR A 104 -7.80 11.45 -11.34
N ALA A 105 -6.90 12.29 -11.86
CA ALA A 105 -5.48 11.96 -11.94
C ALA A 105 -4.87 11.68 -10.56
N TYR A 106 -5.22 12.46 -9.54
CA TYR A 106 -4.76 12.24 -8.17
C TYR A 106 -5.23 10.90 -7.60
N VAL A 107 -6.53 10.59 -7.72
CA VAL A 107 -7.11 9.35 -7.20
C VAL A 107 -6.50 8.12 -7.86
N ILE A 108 -6.32 8.14 -9.18
CA ILE A 108 -5.73 7.02 -9.92
C ILE A 108 -4.33 6.71 -9.37
N ILE A 109 -3.53 7.74 -9.12
CA ILE A 109 -2.17 7.60 -8.60
C ILE A 109 -2.15 6.91 -7.23
N GLU A 110 -2.99 7.35 -6.31
CA GLU A 110 -3.09 6.80 -4.95
C GLU A 110 -3.66 5.38 -4.96
N VAL A 111 -4.75 5.14 -5.69
CA VAL A 111 -5.37 3.82 -5.81
C VAL A 111 -4.39 2.82 -6.41
N THR A 112 -3.63 3.22 -7.44
CA THR A 112 -2.59 2.36 -8.04
C THR A 112 -1.50 1.99 -7.05
N TYR A 113 -1.09 2.91 -6.18
CA TYR A 113 -0.11 2.61 -5.14
C TYR A 113 -0.64 1.56 -4.16
N PHE A 114 -1.86 1.77 -3.64
CA PHE A 114 -2.47 0.87 -2.66
C PHE A 114 -2.76 -0.52 -3.24
N THR A 115 -3.13 -0.62 -4.52
CA THR A 115 -3.31 -1.93 -5.16
C THR A 115 -2.01 -2.70 -5.27
N ILE A 116 -0.93 -2.05 -5.71
CA ILE A 116 0.39 -2.68 -5.80
C ILE A 116 0.89 -3.10 -4.40
N LEU A 117 0.67 -2.25 -3.39
CA LEU A 117 1.00 -2.57 -2.01
C LEU A 117 0.23 -3.78 -1.49
N GLY A 118 -1.08 -3.85 -1.79
CA GLY A 118 -1.91 -5.01 -1.46
C GLY A 118 -1.47 -6.29 -2.18
N HIS A 119 -1.04 -6.21 -3.44
CA HIS A 119 -0.44 -7.34 -4.14
C HIS A 119 0.84 -7.82 -3.43
N ILE A 120 1.74 -6.92 -3.05
CA ILE A 120 2.95 -7.27 -2.29
C ILE A 120 2.59 -7.97 -0.98
N GLN A 121 1.61 -7.45 -0.23
CA GLN A 121 1.13 -8.06 1.01
C GLN A 121 0.56 -9.47 0.79
N CYS A 122 -0.27 -9.66 -0.24
CA CYS A 122 -0.80 -10.97 -0.63
C CYS A 122 0.35 -11.95 -0.94
N HIS A 123 1.34 -11.53 -1.71
CA HIS A 123 2.47 -12.37 -2.07
C HIS A 123 3.39 -12.71 -0.88
N LEU A 124 3.53 -11.81 0.10
CA LEU A 124 4.22 -12.09 1.36
C LEU A 124 3.48 -13.16 2.17
N VAL A 125 2.17 -13.06 2.32
CA VAL A 125 1.36 -14.08 3.02
C VAL A 125 1.44 -15.42 2.29
N ASN A 126 1.39 -15.42 0.97
CA ASN A 126 1.58 -16.64 0.18
C ASN A 126 2.97 -17.26 0.38
N LEU A 127 4.02 -16.45 0.45
CA LEU A 127 5.37 -16.93 0.76
C LEU A 127 5.44 -17.53 2.17
N GLN A 128 4.83 -16.90 3.17
CA GLN A 128 4.75 -17.43 4.53
C GLN A 128 4.04 -18.80 4.54
N ASN A 129 2.86 -18.91 3.92
CA ASN A 129 2.10 -20.15 3.82
C ASN A 129 2.86 -21.26 3.08
N TYR A 130 3.58 -20.89 2.03
CA TYR A 130 4.43 -21.81 1.28
C TYR A 130 5.57 -22.37 2.16
N LEU A 131 6.27 -21.49 2.88
CA LEU A 131 7.38 -21.85 3.76
C LEU A 131 6.91 -22.73 4.92
N LYS A 132 5.86 -22.33 5.65
CA LYS A 132 5.31 -23.09 6.78
C LYS A 132 4.94 -24.52 6.39
N ASN A 133 4.39 -24.70 5.19
CA ASN A 133 3.89 -25.99 4.72
C ASN A 133 4.88 -26.79 3.86
N ILE A 134 6.13 -26.32 3.67
CA ILE A 134 7.07 -26.91 2.71
C ILE A 134 7.37 -28.38 3.02
N THR A 135 7.69 -28.72 4.27
CA THR A 135 7.99 -30.10 4.70
C THR A 135 6.75 -30.97 4.73
N LYS A 136 5.59 -30.44 5.12
CA LYS A 136 4.30 -31.14 5.08
C LYS A 136 3.92 -31.54 3.65
N ARG A 137 4.08 -30.62 2.69
CA ARG A 137 3.78 -30.86 1.27
C ARG A 137 4.73 -31.88 0.65
N ILE A 138 6.02 -31.84 1.02
CA ILE A 138 6.99 -32.85 0.57
C ILE A 138 6.63 -34.22 1.14
N LYS A 139 6.29 -34.30 2.43
CA LYS A 139 5.87 -35.55 3.08
C LYS A 139 4.66 -36.19 2.41
N ASN A 140 3.66 -35.39 2.06
CA ASN A 140 2.47 -35.88 1.36
C ASN A 140 2.76 -36.32 -0.08
N SER A 141 3.68 -35.63 -0.78
CA SER A 141 4.01 -35.94 -2.18
C SER A 141 4.95 -37.14 -2.34
N HIS A 142 5.74 -37.46 -1.31
CA HIS A 142 6.75 -38.52 -1.33
C HIS A 142 6.56 -39.49 -0.16
N SER A 143 5.30 -39.74 0.22
CA SER A 143 4.95 -40.56 1.39
C SER A 143 5.54 -41.96 1.34
N ASP A 144 5.72 -42.52 0.15
CA ASP A 144 6.24 -43.88 -0.02
C ASP A 144 7.77 -43.92 0.05
N VAL A 145 8.46 -42.88 -0.43
CA VAL A 145 9.94 -42.77 -0.36
C VAL A 145 10.43 -42.40 1.05
N LEU A 146 9.66 -41.59 1.78
CA LEU A 146 10.00 -41.11 3.12
C LEU A 146 9.65 -42.11 4.25
N LYS A 147 8.96 -43.22 3.92
CA LYS A 147 8.77 -44.34 4.85
C LYS A 147 10.08 -45.12 5.04
N ASP A 148 10.90 -45.21 4.00
CA ASP A 148 12.16 -45.96 4.00
C ASP A 148 13.35 -45.11 4.48
N LEU A 149 13.30 -43.80 4.19
CA LEU A 149 14.33 -42.84 4.57
C LEU A 149 13.75 -41.87 5.59
N ASN A 150 14.12 -42.04 6.86
CA ASN A 150 13.73 -41.14 7.95
C ASN A 150 14.21 -39.68 7.76
N THR A 151 14.86 -39.33 6.64
CA THR A 151 15.44 -38.02 6.34
C THR A 151 15.08 -37.52 4.95
N PHE A 152 14.88 -36.20 4.83
CA PHE A 152 14.63 -35.53 3.55
C PHE A 152 15.94 -35.28 2.81
N HIS A 153 16.17 -36.00 1.70
CA HIS A 153 17.32 -35.77 0.83
C HIS A 153 17.30 -34.37 0.17
N TRP A 154 18.49 -33.81 -0.02
CA TRP A 154 18.70 -32.49 -0.63
C TRP A 154 18.09 -32.37 -2.02
N ASP A 155 18.11 -33.42 -2.85
CA ASP A 155 17.61 -33.35 -4.23
C ASP A 155 16.11 -33.02 -4.31
N ILE A 156 15.35 -33.42 -3.28
CA ILE A 156 13.92 -33.12 -3.15
C ILE A 156 13.71 -31.70 -2.60
N LEU A 157 14.56 -31.26 -1.66
CA LEU A 157 14.46 -29.97 -0.97
C LEU A 157 14.97 -28.79 -1.83
N THR A 158 16.02 -29.01 -2.62
CA THR A 158 16.69 -28.01 -3.47
C THR A 158 15.75 -27.23 -4.38
N PRO A 159 14.91 -27.89 -5.21
CA PRO A 159 14.02 -27.15 -6.10
C PRO A 159 12.99 -26.32 -5.32
N ARG A 160 12.53 -26.80 -4.16
CA ARG A 160 11.51 -26.12 -3.34
C ARG A 160 12.06 -24.88 -2.67
N ILE A 161 13.25 -24.98 -2.07
CA ILE A 161 13.88 -23.83 -1.41
C ILE A 161 14.31 -22.78 -2.45
N LYS A 162 14.76 -23.21 -3.64
CA LYS A 162 15.09 -22.30 -4.74
C LYS A 162 13.88 -21.48 -5.17
N ILE A 163 12.70 -22.10 -5.31
CA ILE A 163 11.45 -21.39 -5.61
C ILE A 163 11.11 -20.36 -4.53
N ALA A 164 11.25 -20.71 -3.25
CA ALA A 164 11.00 -19.75 -2.15
C ALA A 164 11.95 -18.55 -2.22
N VAL A 165 13.25 -18.80 -2.46
CA VAL A 165 14.28 -17.75 -2.53
C VAL A 165 14.01 -16.83 -3.73
N ASP A 166 13.80 -17.40 -4.92
CA ASP A 166 13.54 -16.63 -6.14
C ASP A 166 12.28 -15.77 -5.98
N TYR A 167 11.24 -16.32 -5.35
CA TYR A 167 10.00 -15.60 -5.06
C TYR A 167 10.18 -14.48 -4.03
N HIS A 168 10.89 -14.74 -2.93
CA HIS A 168 11.20 -13.72 -1.92
C HIS A 168 12.03 -12.57 -2.50
N VAL A 169 13.03 -12.89 -3.34
CA VAL A 169 13.84 -11.90 -4.04
C VAL A 169 12.99 -11.07 -5.00
N ALA A 170 12.09 -11.70 -5.76
CA ALA A 170 11.18 -11.00 -6.67
C ALA A 170 10.26 -10.02 -5.92
N ILE A 171 9.64 -10.44 -4.81
CA ILE A 171 8.81 -9.58 -3.95
C ILE A 171 9.63 -8.38 -3.45
N TYR A 172 10.86 -8.64 -2.99
CA TYR A 172 11.74 -7.58 -2.51
C TYR A 172 12.11 -6.57 -3.60
N GLN A 173 12.41 -7.03 -4.82
CA GLN A 173 12.75 -6.17 -5.95
C GLN A 173 11.58 -5.26 -6.35
N VAL A 174 10.38 -5.83 -6.49
CA VAL A 174 9.16 -5.05 -6.79
C VAL A 174 8.90 -4.01 -5.71
N SER A 175 9.02 -4.39 -4.44
CA SER A 175 8.83 -3.48 -3.31
C SER A 175 9.83 -2.32 -3.32
N LYS A 176 11.10 -2.59 -3.65
CA LYS A 176 12.14 -1.56 -3.77
C LYS A 176 11.91 -0.62 -4.94
N ASP A 177 11.48 -1.14 -6.09
CA ASP A 177 11.18 -0.35 -7.29
C ASP A 177 9.97 0.58 -7.03
N ILE A 178 8.95 0.10 -6.30
CA ILE A 178 7.78 0.89 -5.91
C ILE A 178 8.12 1.95 -4.87
N ASP A 179 8.88 1.59 -3.83
CA ASP A 179 9.35 2.56 -2.85
C ASP A 179 10.13 3.68 -3.55
N LYS A 180 11.07 3.36 -4.45
CA LYS A 180 11.81 4.39 -5.22
C LYS A 180 10.89 5.29 -6.06
N THR A 181 9.84 4.72 -6.66
CA THR A 181 8.91 5.44 -7.53
C THR A 181 8.01 6.41 -6.75
N TYR A 182 7.49 5.96 -5.60
CA TYR A 182 6.49 6.70 -4.83
C TYR A 182 7.06 7.49 -3.65
N ARG A 183 8.32 7.27 -3.25
CA ARG A 183 8.96 7.95 -2.10
C ARG A 183 8.82 9.47 -2.13
N PHE A 184 9.07 10.09 -3.29
CA PHE A 184 8.94 11.54 -3.43
C PHE A 184 7.47 11.97 -3.57
N CYS A 185 6.61 11.17 -4.19
CA CYS A 185 5.16 11.40 -4.22
C CYS A 185 4.56 11.44 -2.81
N HIS A 186 4.97 10.52 -1.93
CA HIS A 186 4.54 10.51 -0.53
C HIS A 186 5.07 11.71 0.23
N LEU A 187 6.33 12.12 -0.01
CA LEU A 187 6.87 13.32 0.64
C LEU A 187 6.04 14.56 0.30
N VAL A 188 5.80 14.79 -1.00
CA VAL A 188 4.97 15.91 -1.46
C VAL A 188 3.57 15.79 -0.88
N GLY A 189 2.96 14.60 -0.94
CA GLY A 189 1.61 14.37 -0.39
C GLY A 189 1.51 14.66 1.11
N PHE A 190 2.49 14.21 1.90
CA PHE A 190 2.53 14.42 3.34
C PHE A 190 2.66 15.90 3.68
N VAL A 191 3.60 16.61 3.04
CA VAL A 191 3.78 18.06 3.24
C VAL A 191 2.51 18.83 2.86
N THR A 192 1.88 18.49 1.72
CA THR A 192 0.62 19.10 1.28
C THR A 192 -0.50 18.87 2.30
N ILE A 193 -0.69 17.63 2.78
CA ILE A 193 -1.73 17.32 3.77
C ILE A 193 -1.47 18.07 5.08
N THR A 194 -0.21 18.16 5.53
CA THR A 194 0.13 18.92 6.76
C THR A 194 -0.19 20.41 6.62
N ILE A 195 0.17 21.05 5.50
CA ILE A 195 -0.13 22.46 5.27
C ILE A 195 -1.64 22.69 5.25
N ILE A 196 -2.38 21.86 4.50
CA ILE A 196 -3.85 21.94 4.43
C ILE A 196 -4.46 21.77 5.83
N PHE A 197 -4.00 20.77 6.59
CA PHE A 197 -4.45 20.53 7.96
C PHE A 197 -4.22 21.76 8.86
N CYS A 198 -3.04 22.39 8.79
CA CYS A 198 -2.73 23.60 9.55
C CYS A 198 -3.65 24.78 9.19
N VAL A 199 -3.90 25.00 7.89
CA VAL A 199 -4.78 26.07 7.42
C VAL A 199 -6.22 25.84 7.88
N LEU A 200 -6.74 24.62 7.76
CA LEU A 200 -8.10 24.28 8.19
C LEU A 200 -8.26 24.41 9.71
N MET A 201 -7.28 23.96 10.49
CA MET A 201 -7.31 24.11 11.95
C MET A 201 -7.28 25.59 12.38
N TYR A 202 -6.53 26.42 11.66
CA TYR A 202 -6.53 27.86 11.88
C TYR A 202 -7.88 28.49 11.53
N ASP A 203 -8.46 28.15 10.37
CA ASP A 203 -9.78 28.66 9.95
C ASP A 203 -10.88 28.25 10.94
N LEU A 204 -10.84 27.01 11.43
CA LEU A 204 -11.76 26.49 12.44
C LEU A 204 -11.77 27.33 13.73
N SER A 205 -10.64 27.97 14.07
CA SER A 205 -10.50 28.79 15.28
C SER A 205 -11.33 30.09 15.25
N PHE A 206 -11.74 30.54 14.06
CA PHE A 206 -12.57 31.75 13.90
C PHE A 206 -14.05 31.44 13.72
N LYS A 207 -14.43 30.16 13.61
CA LYS A 207 -15.83 29.77 13.35
C LYS A 207 -16.61 29.56 14.63
N LYS A 208 -17.91 29.87 14.56
CA LYS A 208 -18.83 29.66 15.68
C LYS A 208 -18.92 28.16 16.00
N LEU A 209 -18.65 27.82 17.25
CA LEU A 209 -18.76 26.46 17.77
C LEU A 209 -20.14 25.86 17.45
N PHE A 210 -20.15 24.63 16.96
CA PHE A 210 -21.35 23.87 16.58
C PHE A 210 -22.22 24.50 15.48
N GLY A 211 -21.69 25.46 14.71
CA GLY A 211 -22.32 25.88 13.46
C GLY A 211 -22.23 24.79 12.39
N ASN A 212 -23.14 24.81 11.40
CA ASN A 212 -23.12 23.84 10.30
C ASN A 212 -21.75 23.84 9.59
N VAL A 213 -21.19 25.01 9.27
CA VAL A 213 -19.88 25.15 8.62
C VAL A 213 -18.75 24.56 9.49
N PHE A 214 -18.80 24.78 10.81
CA PHE A 214 -17.83 24.22 11.75
C PHE A 214 -17.85 22.68 11.77
N LEU A 215 -19.04 22.07 11.78
CA LEU A 215 -19.18 20.62 11.74
C LEU A 215 -18.67 20.02 10.42
N LEU A 216 -18.92 20.70 9.30
CA LEU A 216 -18.45 20.27 7.98
C LEU A 216 -16.92 20.30 7.88
N GLU A 217 -16.28 21.31 8.46
CA GLU A 217 -14.82 21.37 8.51
C GLU A 217 -14.20 20.31 9.39
N ILE A 218 -14.76 20.06 10.57
CA ILE A 218 -14.31 18.95 11.42
C ILE A 218 -14.40 17.63 10.67
N LEU A 219 -15.51 17.40 9.95
CA LEU A 219 -15.66 16.20 9.12
C LEU A 219 -14.57 16.13 8.06
N TYR A 220 -14.29 17.23 7.36
CA TYR A 220 -13.22 17.28 6.36
C TYR A 220 -11.83 16.99 6.95
N ILE A 221 -11.50 17.62 8.08
CA ILE A 221 -10.26 17.38 8.83
C ILE A 221 -10.15 15.91 9.27
N SER A 222 -11.26 15.32 9.73
CA SER A 222 -11.30 13.92 10.16
C SER A 222 -11.01 12.95 9.00
N VAL A 223 -11.51 13.25 7.80
CA VAL A 223 -11.24 12.47 6.58
C VAL A 223 -9.77 12.57 6.18
N LEU A 224 -9.18 13.77 6.21
CA LEU A 224 -7.76 13.96 5.93
C LEU A 224 -6.87 13.18 6.91
N LEU A 225 -7.22 13.19 8.20
CA LEU A 225 -6.50 12.43 9.23
C LEU A 225 -6.67 10.92 9.03
N ALA A 226 -7.88 10.44 8.73
CA ALA A 226 -8.14 9.04 8.44
C ALA A 226 -7.33 8.55 7.24
N LEU A 227 -7.21 9.36 6.18
CA LEU A 227 -6.40 9.04 5.01
C LEU A 227 -4.91 8.90 5.36
N LEU A 228 -4.38 9.79 6.21
CA LEU A 228 -3.00 9.71 6.68
C LEU A 228 -2.77 8.44 7.53
N CYS A 229 -3.67 8.16 8.48
CA CYS A 229 -3.61 6.98 9.32
C CYS A 229 -3.69 5.69 8.49
N PHE A 230 -4.56 5.65 7.47
CA PHE A 230 -4.69 4.51 6.57
C PHE A 230 -3.42 4.26 5.77
N ASN A 231 -2.79 5.31 5.22
CA ASN A 231 -1.53 5.18 4.50
C ASN A 231 -0.42 4.60 5.41
N CYS A 232 -0.30 5.12 6.64
CA CYS A 232 0.62 4.60 7.66
C CYS A 232 0.31 3.14 8.06
N TYR A 233 -0.97 2.80 8.19
CA TYR A 233 -1.41 1.44 8.50
C TYR A 233 -0.97 0.47 7.41
N CYS A 234 -1.22 0.78 6.14
CA CYS A 234 -0.84 -0.10 5.03
C CYS A 234 0.69 -0.30 4.94
N GLY A 235 1.48 0.74 5.22
CA GLY A 235 2.94 0.62 5.29
C GLY A 235 3.40 -0.30 6.43
N ASN A 236 2.80 -0.12 7.61
CA ASN A 236 3.10 -0.94 8.79
C ASN A 236 2.69 -2.40 8.59
N GLU A 237 1.54 -2.64 7.97
CA GLU A 237 1.06 -3.98 7.65
C GLU A 237 2.02 -4.72 6.71
N THR A 238 2.56 -4.04 5.69
CA THR A 238 3.55 -4.66 4.80
C THR A 238 4.86 -4.97 5.52
N LEU A 239 5.29 -4.10 6.44
CA LEU A 239 6.45 -4.32 7.30
C LEU A 239 6.24 -5.58 8.17
N ASN A 240 5.10 -5.67 8.85
CA ASN A 240 4.75 -6.82 9.69
C ASN A 240 4.74 -8.13 8.90
N LYS A 241 4.02 -8.16 7.77
CA LYS A 241 3.97 -9.34 6.87
C LYS A 241 5.36 -9.73 6.34
N SER A 242 6.26 -8.75 6.15
CA SER A 242 7.64 -9.02 5.75
C SER A 242 8.47 -9.64 6.88
N LEU A 243 8.26 -9.22 8.13
CA LEU A 243 8.93 -9.82 9.30
C LEU A 243 8.42 -11.23 9.59
N GLU A 244 7.13 -11.48 9.41
CA GLU A 244 6.50 -12.78 9.58
C GLU A 244 7.05 -13.87 8.64
N VAL A 245 7.71 -13.51 7.54
CA VAL A 245 8.45 -14.47 6.71
C VAL A 245 9.55 -15.18 7.53
N ALA A 246 10.23 -14.46 8.42
CA ALA A 246 11.21 -15.07 9.32
C ALA A 246 10.55 -16.05 10.29
N LEU A 247 9.41 -15.65 10.88
CA LEU A 247 8.64 -16.51 11.78
C LEU A 247 8.15 -17.78 11.07
N ALA A 248 7.65 -17.63 9.84
CA ALA A 248 7.24 -18.75 8.99
C ALA A 248 8.38 -19.75 8.75
N CYS A 249 9.63 -19.30 8.58
CA CYS A 249 10.78 -20.19 8.48
C CYS A 249 11.09 -20.90 9.79
N THR A 250 10.92 -20.25 10.94
CA THR A 250 11.20 -20.86 12.25
C THR A 250 10.17 -21.91 12.66
N GLU A 251 8.94 -21.82 12.14
CA GLU A 251 7.88 -22.81 12.39
C GLU A 251 8.05 -24.11 11.57
N ILE A 252 8.98 -24.13 10.60
CA ILE A 252 9.24 -25.32 9.79
C ILE A 252 9.84 -26.41 10.67
N ASN A 253 9.29 -27.63 10.62
CA ASN A 253 9.96 -28.79 11.20
C ASN A 253 11.22 -29.12 10.39
N PHE A 254 12.35 -28.57 10.81
CA PHE A 254 13.66 -28.78 10.19
C PHE A 254 14.35 -30.07 10.68
N LEU A 255 13.78 -30.76 11.68
CA LEU A 255 14.30 -32.05 12.14
C LEU A 255 14.28 -33.03 10.96
N ASN A 256 15.35 -33.80 10.81
CA ASN A 256 15.55 -34.75 9.72
C ASN A 256 15.64 -34.15 8.30
N THR A 257 15.91 -32.84 8.18
CA THR A 257 16.22 -32.19 6.88
C THR A 257 17.73 -32.05 6.66
N ASP A 258 18.15 -32.06 5.39
CA ASP A 258 19.56 -31.85 5.02
C ASP A 258 20.12 -30.52 5.56
N ILE A 259 21.39 -30.52 6.01
CA ILE A 259 22.07 -29.34 6.57
C ILE A 259 22.08 -28.14 5.62
N ARG A 260 22.12 -28.38 4.30
CA ARG A 260 22.08 -27.32 3.28
C ARG A 260 20.74 -26.62 3.27
N PHE A 261 19.64 -27.34 3.50
CA PHE A 261 18.31 -26.75 3.61
C PHE A 261 18.19 -25.89 4.87
N GLN A 262 18.70 -26.37 6.00
CA GLN A 262 18.73 -25.60 7.25
C GLN A 262 19.52 -24.29 7.10
N LYS A 263 20.70 -24.34 6.46
CA LYS A 263 21.49 -23.14 6.14
C LYS A 263 20.73 -22.17 5.24
N ALA A 264 20.00 -22.66 4.24
CA ALA A 264 19.18 -21.81 3.38
C ALA A 264 18.03 -21.14 4.15
N LEU A 265 17.37 -21.84 5.08
CA LEU A 265 16.35 -21.24 5.95
C LEU A 265 16.94 -20.12 6.84
N ILE A 266 18.13 -20.34 7.41
CA ILE A 266 18.82 -19.31 8.20
C ILE A 266 19.09 -18.05 7.37
N LEU A 267 19.52 -18.21 6.11
CA LEU A 267 19.74 -17.08 5.21
C LEU A 267 18.44 -16.31 4.92
N ILE A 268 17.32 -17.03 4.73
CA ILE A 268 16.00 -16.40 4.55
C ILE A 268 15.62 -15.62 5.82
N ILE A 269 15.75 -16.22 7.00
CA ILE A 269 15.46 -15.58 8.29
C ILE A 269 16.29 -14.30 8.45
N GLN A 270 17.61 -14.38 8.29
CA GLN A 270 18.52 -13.24 8.38
C GLN A 270 18.15 -12.13 7.39
N ARG A 271 17.68 -12.49 6.19
CA ARG A 271 17.26 -11.52 5.19
C ARG A 271 15.92 -10.87 5.51
N SER A 272 14.97 -11.64 6.05
CA SER A 272 13.63 -11.17 6.45
C SER A 272 13.67 -10.27 7.70
N GLN A 273 14.70 -10.37 8.54
CA GLN A 273 14.96 -9.40 9.62
C GLN A 273 15.26 -7.98 9.12
N LYS A 274 15.53 -7.80 7.83
CA LYS A 274 15.55 -6.48 7.16
C LYS A 274 14.24 -6.32 6.38
N PRO A 275 13.15 -5.88 7.04
CA PRO A 275 11.83 -5.90 6.44
C PRO A 275 11.69 -4.94 5.28
N ILE A 276 10.68 -5.20 4.47
CA ILE A 276 10.23 -4.29 3.43
C ILE A 276 9.56 -3.09 4.11
N CYS A 277 10.21 -1.93 4.02
CA CYS A 277 9.70 -0.68 4.54
C CYS A 277 9.57 0.35 3.42
N PHE A 278 8.42 1.01 3.36
CA PHE A 278 8.19 2.16 2.48
C PHE A 278 8.55 3.45 3.21
N LYS A 279 9.23 4.36 2.52
CA LYS A 279 9.71 5.63 3.09
C LYS A 279 8.93 6.82 2.55
N VAL A 280 8.75 7.82 3.40
CA VAL A 280 8.31 9.17 3.02
C VAL A 280 9.56 10.06 2.91
N GLY A 281 9.96 10.37 1.68
CA GLY A 281 11.24 11.06 1.44
C GLY A 281 12.44 10.27 1.97
N ASN A 282 13.42 10.95 2.57
CA ASN A 282 14.61 10.33 3.16
C ASN A 282 14.57 10.20 4.69
N PHE A 283 13.50 10.71 5.34
CA PHE A 283 13.54 11.01 6.77
C PHE A 283 12.61 10.12 7.62
N VAL A 284 11.51 9.61 7.06
CA VAL A 284 10.42 9.02 7.85
C VAL A 284 9.96 7.69 7.26
N LEU A 285 9.92 6.64 8.09
CA LEU A 285 9.31 5.35 7.76
C LEU A 285 7.79 5.50 7.72
N LEU A 286 7.12 4.91 6.74
CA LEU A 286 5.66 4.92 6.69
C LEU A 286 5.08 3.93 7.72
N THR A 287 5.09 4.26 9.00
CA THR A 287 4.61 3.40 10.09
C THR A 287 3.62 4.12 10.99
N SER A 288 2.77 3.37 11.70
CA SER A 288 1.85 3.91 12.71
C SER A 288 2.59 4.70 13.79
N GLY A 289 3.84 4.34 14.10
CA GLY A 289 4.72 5.10 15.00
C GLY A 289 4.96 6.54 14.55
N THR A 290 4.91 6.84 13.26
CA THR A 290 5.05 8.21 12.75
C THR A 290 3.78 9.03 12.91
N ALA A 291 2.59 8.42 12.78
CA ALA A 291 1.33 9.05 13.13
C ALA A 291 1.27 9.36 14.64
N VAL A 292 1.74 8.44 15.48
CA VAL A 292 1.85 8.64 16.93
C VAL A 292 2.87 9.72 17.28
N SER A 293 4.00 9.83 16.58
CA SER A 293 4.98 10.90 16.82
C SER A 293 4.44 12.31 16.50
N VAL A 294 3.52 12.43 15.55
CA VAL A 294 2.80 13.69 15.26
C VAL A 294 1.75 13.97 16.34
N SER A 295 1.06 12.94 16.84
CA SER A 295 0.05 13.09 17.91
C SER A 295 0.67 13.35 19.29
N ASN A 296 1.74 12.65 19.67
CA ASN A 296 2.38 12.77 20.99
C ASN A 296 3.19 14.07 21.17
N LYS A 297 3.61 14.73 20.09
CA LYS A 297 4.21 16.07 20.18
C LYS A 297 3.22 17.15 20.63
N ASN A 298 1.91 16.91 20.50
CA ASN A 298 0.89 17.81 21.03
C ASN A 298 0.59 17.57 22.52
N SER A 299 0.90 16.39 23.06
CA SER A 299 0.66 16.05 24.48
C SER A 299 1.81 16.41 25.42
N GLN A 300 2.96 16.87 24.89
CA GLN A 300 4.09 17.39 25.68
C GLN A 300 4.16 18.93 25.70
N LYS A 301 3.12 19.61 25.21
CA LYS A 301 2.99 21.08 25.23
C LYS A 301 1.76 21.57 26.01
N GLN A 302 1.17 20.71 26.84
CA GLN A 302 0.28 21.10 27.93
C GLN A 302 0.93 20.71 29.25
#